data_AF-A0A8H3X3Q0-F1
#
_entry.id   AF-A0A8H3X3Q0-F1
#
_cell.length_a   1.000
_cell.length_b   1.000
_cell.length_c   1.000
_cell.angle_alpha   90.00
_cell.angle_beta   90.00
_cell.angle_gamma   90.00
#
_symmetry.space_group_name_H-M   'P 1'
#
loop_
_entity.id
_entity.type
_entity.pdbx_description
1 polymer ?
#
loop_
_entity_poly.entity_id
_entity_poly.type
_entity_poly.pdbx_seq_one_letter_code
_entity_poly.pdbx_strand_id
1 'polypeptide(L)'
;MNVKTKPFFFLSRSQNYSRYTTNLCQTRCLQSIALRREDKSHWERRVALTPDTISRLMKETGVKVYVQPCNKRIFNNNKFINAGAIVQEDISNADVILGIKEVPTKYLIPNKTYMFFSHTHKGQLYNMPMLQDILDKKIRLIDYELMTDAQKRRLVLFGTHAGYAGMIDGLHGLGRRLLGLGYNTPFMHIAMSHTYKSLDSAKSAVKDIGVTIADEGLPNDFSPMTFVFTGTGNVSNGVQDIFKCLPHEYVQVKDLEECAMTSHKFSSHKVYGCQVHLQDYLIRTDTGKFGTKRDYYENPQCYNSLFHTKIAPYTSMLIHGSYWDSRFPRLITKEQLCEIQKNSNNRRLLCVADISCDIEGALEFLSHSTTIDDPFFYFDAVKNEEHKKDEGEGTQIMAVDILPTEIPLESSEHFSRSLYPFIKDLVNGTIDNNPVLSNATIAKDGRLVGAHTKLYELLPRNSRNNLSKIREMEIISSFVNKPVVSNHESLIRNSNISI
;
A
#
# COMPACT_ATOMS: atom_id res chain seq x y z
N MET A 1 38.52 -45.92 -71.83
CA MET A 1 37.51 -45.21 -71.02
C MET A 1 37.54 -43.73 -71.36
N ASN A 2 36.43 -43.27 -71.94
CA ASN A 2 35.87 -41.92 -72.12
C ASN A 2 36.81 -40.70 -72.13
N VAL A 3 37.10 -40.08 -73.28
CA VAL A 3 36.25 -39.19 -74.12
C VAL A 3 36.30 -37.73 -73.66
N LYS A 4 36.91 -36.90 -74.54
CA LYS A 4 36.87 -35.44 -74.58
C LYS A 4 35.43 -34.93 -74.77
N THR A 5 35.04 -33.85 -74.10
CA THR A 5 33.83 -33.08 -74.43
C THR A 5 34.09 -31.57 -74.50
N LYS A 6 33.44 -30.98 -75.51
CA LYS A 6 33.40 -29.57 -75.96
C LYS A 6 32.59 -28.67 -75.00
N PRO A 7 32.69 -27.33 -75.13
CA PRO A 7 31.99 -26.38 -74.26
C PRO A 7 30.51 -26.20 -74.65
N PHE A 8 29.65 -25.99 -73.66
CA PHE A 8 28.26 -25.58 -73.84
C PHE A 8 28.05 -24.16 -73.33
N PHE A 9 27.55 -23.30 -74.21
CA PHE A 9 26.97 -22.00 -73.88
C PHE A 9 25.64 -22.21 -73.13
N PHE A 10 25.43 -21.47 -72.04
CA PHE A 10 24.08 -21.24 -71.50
C PHE A 10 23.91 -19.75 -71.15
N LEU A 11 22.98 -19.11 -71.87
CA LEU A 11 22.38 -17.83 -71.52
C LEU A 11 21.54 -18.01 -70.24
N SER A 12 21.84 -17.28 -69.17
CA SER A 12 20.94 -17.18 -68.02
C SER A 12 20.07 -15.92 -68.14
N ARG A 13 18.75 -16.16 -68.17
CA ARG A 13 17.69 -15.14 -68.13
C ARG A 13 17.67 -14.45 -66.77
N SER A 14 17.49 -13.13 -66.79
CA SER A 14 17.20 -12.31 -65.63
C SER A 14 15.86 -12.69 -65.00
N GLN A 15 15.87 -12.97 -63.69
CA GLN A 15 14.67 -12.95 -62.86
C GLN A 15 14.77 -11.76 -61.91
N ASN A 16 13.86 -10.81 -62.09
CA ASN A 16 13.67 -9.67 -61.21
C ASN A 16 13.19 -10.16 -59.83
N TYR A 17 14.05 -10.05 -58.82
CA TYR A 17 13.62 -10.19 -57.43
C TYR A 17 12.90 -8.89 -57.00
N SER A 18 11.57 -8.96 -56.95
CA SER A 18 10.74 -8.00 -56.23
C SER A 18 11.16 -7.97 -54.76
N ARG A 19 11.66 -6.82 -54.30
CA ARG A 19 11.95 -6.59 -52.88
C ARG A 19 10.61 -6.51 -52.14
N TYR A 20 10.27 -7.58 -51.43
CA TYR A 20 9.32 -7.50 -50.34
C TYR A 20 9.95 -6.64 -49.23
N THR A 21 9.58 -5.37 -49.17
CA THR A 21 9.80 -4.53 -47.99
C THR A 21 8.94 -5.08 -46.87
N THR A 22 9.55 -5.90 -46.00
CA THR A 22 9.01 -6.18 -44.69
C THR A 22 8.99 -4.87 -43.91
N ASN A 23 7.79 -4.34 -43.65
CA ASN A 23 7.58 -3.30 -42.67
C ASN A 23 7.89 -3.88 -41.28
N LEU A 24 9.17 -3.95 -40.93
CA LEU A 24 9.60 -4.01 -39.55
C LEU A 24 9.12 -2.70 -38.91
N CYS A 25 8.02 -2.78 -38.17
CA CYS A 25 7.60 -1.72 -37.27
C CYS A 25 8.75 -1.48 -36.28
N GLN A 26 9.63 -0.52 -36.59
CA GLN A 26 10.66 -0.08 -35.66
C GLN A 26 9.92 0.54 -34.47
N THR A 27 9.78 -0.22 -33.39
CA THR A 27 9.33 0.31 -32.10
C THR A 27 10.30 1.42 -31.73
N ARG A 28 9.88 2.67 -31.87
CA ARG A 28 10.68 3.84 -31.52
C ARG A 28 11.07 3.72 -30.05
N CYS A 29 12.36 3.58 -29.75
CA CYS A 29 12.85 3.67 -28.39
C CYS A 29 12.40 5.01 -27.79
N LEU A 30 11.87 4.97 -26.57
CA LEU A 30 11.44 6.18 -25.88
C LEU A 30 12.69 7.00 -25.58
N GLN A 31 12.64 8.29 -25.89
CA GLN A 31 13.81 9.16 -25.81
C GLN A 31 13.84 9.91 -24.48
N SER A 32 12.72 9.91 -23.76
CA SER A 32 12.59 10.71 -22.55
C SER A 32 11.57 10.18 -21.53
N ILE A 33 11.91 10.34 -20.26
CA ILE A 33 11.02 10.11 -19.12
C ILE A 33 10.95 11.35 -18.24
N ALA A 34 9.87 11.49 -17.47
CA ALA A 34 9.73 12.51 -16.45
C ALA A 34 9.31 11.93 -15.10
N LEU A 35 9.85 12.49 -14.04
CA LEU A 35 9.30 12.37 -12.68
C LEU A 35 8.45 13.59 -12.38
N ARG A 36 7.14 13.39 -12.16
CA ARG A 36 6.26 14.48 -11.73
C ARG A 36 6.47 14.83 -10.25
N ARG A 37 5.97 15.99 -9.84
CA ARG A 37 5.78 16.28 -8.41
C ARG A 37 4.50 15.61 -7.92
N GLU A 38 4.55 15.07 -6.71
CA GLU A 38 3.35 14.54 -6.05
C GLU A 38 2.55 15.68 -5.41
N ASP A 39 1.25 15.69 -5.61
CA ASP A 39 0.32 16.73 -5.16
C ASP A 39 -0.88 16.17 -4.38
N LYS A 40 -0.92 14.85 -4.18
CA LYS A 40 -2.05 14.18 -3.52
C LYS A 40 -2.19 14.53 -2.03
N SER A 41 -1.05 14.57 -1.34
CA SER A 41 -0.98 14.83 0.10
C SER A 41 0.31 15.59 0.39
N HIS A 42 0.30 16.45 1.41
CA HIS A 42 1.50 17.14 1.88
C HIS A 42 2.55 16.15 2.43
N TRP A 43 2.08 15.02 2.97
CA TRP A 43 2.92 13.92 3.41
C TRP A 43 3.58 13.14 2.28
N GLU A 44 3.01 13.13 1.06
CA GLU A 44 3.56 12.36 -0.05
C GLU A 44 4.90 12.95 -0.53
N ARG A 45 5.98 12.40 0.02
CA ARG A 45 7.38 12.81 -0.22
C ARG A 45 8.16 11.77 -1.02
N ARG A 46 7.55 10.61 -1.36
CA ARG A 46 8.21 9.53 -2.10
C ARG A 46 8.43 9.91 -3.56
N VAL A 47 9.20 9.08 -4.26
CA VAL A 47 9.48 9.22 -5.68
C VAL A 47 9.59 7.86 -6.36
N ALA A 48 9.11 7.74 -7.60
CA ALA A 48 9.11 6.49 -8.35
C ALA A 48 10.53 6.01 -8.70
N LEU A 49 11.45 6.94 -9.01
CA LEU A 49 12.87 6.63 -9.25
C LEU A 49 13.77 7.52 -8.39
N THR A 50 14.75 6.90 -7.73
CA THR A 50 15.76 7.61 -6.95
C THR A 50 16.83 8.27 -7.83
N PRO A 51 17.57 9.28 -7.34
CA PRO A 51 18.69 9.88 -8.06
C PRO A 51 19.71 8.86 -8.59
N ASP A 52 20.08 7.86 -7.77
CA ASP A 52 21.03 6.82 -8.18
C ASP A 52 20.48 5.95 -9.31
N THR A 53 19.18 5.61 -9.23
CA THR A 53 18.50 4.83 -10.27
C THR A 53 18.41 5.61 -11.59
N ILE A 54 18.19 6.92 -11.53
CA ILE A 54 18.20 7.80 -12.71
C ILE A 54 19.58 7.86 -13.35
N SER A 55 20.62 8.13 -12.56
CA SER A 55 22.01 8.18 -13.04
C SER A 55 22.38 6.87 -13.73
N ARG A 56 22.00 5.74 -13.13
CA ARG A 56 22.17 4.42 -13.75
C ARG A 56 21.39 4.27 -15.05
N LEU A 57 20.09 4.61 -15.06
CA LEU A 57 19.22 4.48 -16.23
C LEU A 57 19.76 5.28 -17.42
N MET A 58 20.15 6.53 -17.18
CA MET A 58 20.71 7.43 -18.21
C MET A 58 22.02 6.87 -18.79
N LYS A 59 22.91 6.35 -17.94
CA LYS A 59 24.17 5.73 -18.40
C LYS A 59 23.93 4.46 -19.21
N GLU A 60 22.97 3.63 -18.81
CA GLU A 60 22.71 2.35 -19.47
C GLU A 60 21.90 2.48 -20.77
N THR A 61 21.09 3.54 -20.93
CA THR A 61 20.11 3.64 -22.04
C THR A 61 20.23 4.91 -22.88
N GLY A 62 20.91 5.94 -22.39
CA GLY A 62 20.97 7.26 -23.05
C GLY A 62 19.66 8.06 -22.97
N VAL A 63 18.66 7.60 -22.22
CA VAL A 63 17.37 8.30 -22.08
C VAL A 63 17.55 9.65 -21.40
N LYS A 64 16.79 10.66 -21.84
CA LYS A 64 16.72 11.95 -21.13
C LYS A 64 15.74 11.85 -19.97
N VAL A 65 16.12 12.38 -18.81
CA VAL A 65 15.27 12.39 -17.62
C VAL A 65 14.94 13.81 -17.23
N TYR A 66 13.66 14.15 -17.20
CA TYR A 66 13.15 15.40 -16.66
C TYR A 66 12.61 15.17 -15.24
N VAL A 67 12.76 16.15 -14.36
CA VAL A 67 12.22 16.08 -13.00
C VAL A 67 11.54 17.39 -12.69
N GLN A 68 10.25 17.34 -12.35
CA GLN A 68 9.59 18.53 -11.82
C GLN A 68 10.21 18.88 -10.47
N PRO A 69 10.57 20.17 -10.24
CA PRO A 69 11.03 20.65 -8.95
C PRO A 69 10.10 20.20 -7.82
N CYS A 70 10.60 19.83 -6.65
CA CYS A 70 9.71 19.55 -5.52
C CYS A 70 10.43 19.76 -4.20
N ASN A 71 9.98 20.75 -3.43
CA ASN A 71 10.62 21.11 -2.17
C ASN A 71 10.35 20.11 -1.04
N LYS A 72 9.21 19.38 -1.10
CA LYS A 72 8.83 18.40 -0.08
C LYS A 72 9.41 16.99 -0.32
N ARG A 73 9.81 16.66 -1.56
CA ARG A 73 10.31 15.32 -1.92
C ARG A 73 11.51 14.96 -1.05
N ILE A 74 11.58 13.70 -0.60
CA ILE A 74 12.65 13.24 0.30
C ILE A 74 14.06 13.39 -0.30
N PHE A 75 14.14 13.34 -1.63
CA PHE A 75 15.34 13.73 -2.38
C PHE A 75 15.15 15.15 -2.93
N ASN A 76 16.05 16.05 -2.53
CA ASN A 76 16.05 17.42 -3.03
C ASN A 76 16.39 17.48 -4.54
N ASN A 77 16.07 18.61 -5.17
CA ASN A 77 16.32 18.82 -6.60
C ASN A 77 17.80 18.68 -6.98
N ASN A 78 18.72 19.15 -6.13
CA ASN A 78 20.17 19.10 -6.40
C ASN A 78 20.68 17.67 -6.55
N LYS A 79 20.13 16.70 -5.81
CA LYS A 79 20.48 15.28 -5.99
C LYS A 79 20.14 14.78 -7.41
N PHE A 80 19.04 15.24 -7.99
CA PHE A 80 18.67 14.88 -9.37
C PHE A 80 19.54 15.58 -10.40
N ILE A 81 19.88 16.86 -10.18
CA ILE A 81 20.83 17.60 -11.05
C ILE A 81 22.19 16.88 -11.07
N ASN A 82 22.71 16.52 -9.90
CA ASN A 82 23.98 15.80 -9.77
C ASN A 82 23.92 14.39 -10.40
N ALA A 83 22.74 13.78 -10.48
CA ALA A 83 22.53 12.52 -11.18
C ALA A 83 22.45 12.67 -12.71
N GLY A 84 22.44 13.90 -13.23
CA GLY A 84 22.38 14.23 -14.66
C GLY A 84 20.98 14.54 -15.19
N ALA A 85 19.95 14.59 -14.33
CA ALA A 85 18.59 14.90 -14.75
C ALA A 85 18.39 16.40 -14.99
N ILE A 86 17.43 16.74 -15.87
CA ILE A 86 17.02 18.11 -16.16
C ILE A 86 15.87 18.48 -15.23
N VAL A 87 16.12 19.38 -14.27
CA VAL A 87 15.09 19.84 -13.34
C VAL A 87 14.36 21.06 -13.92
N GLN A 88 13.08 20.92 -14.26
CA GLN A 88 12.25 21.99 -14.83
C GLN A 88 10.74 21.74 -14.63
N GLU A 89 9.94 22.81 -14.63
CA GLU A 89 8.48 22.71 -14.42
C GLU A 89 7.75 22.00 -15.57
N ASP A 90 8.08 22.38 -16.81
CA ASP A 90 7.47 21.80 -17.99
C ASP A 90 8.08 20.43 -18.31
N ILE A 91 7.27 19.38 -18.23
CA ILE A 91 7.65 18.00 -18.56
C ILE A 91 6.93 17.49 -19.81
N SER A 92 6.30 18.36 -20.59
CA SER A 92 5.56 18.00 -21.80
C SER A 92 6.44 17.35 -22.87
N ASN A 93 7.75 17.55 -22.82
CA ASN A 93 8.71 16.89 -23.70
C ASN A 93 8.94 15.40 -23.39
N ALA A 94 8.51 14.90 -22.23
CA ALA A 94 8.69 13.50 -21.85
C ALA A 94 7.75 12.57 -22.61
N ASP A 95 8.20 11.38 -22.97
CA ASP A 95 7.34 10.34 -23.56
C ASP A 95 6.54 9.59 -22.48
N VAL A 96 7.17 9.40 -21.31
CA VAL A 96 6.64 8.71 -20.15
C VAL A 96 6.68 9.61 -18.92
N ILE A 97 5.61 9.65 -18.15
CA ILE A 97 5.52 10.40 -16.90
C ILE A 97 5.26 9.43 -15.75
N LEU A 98 6.16 9.40 -14.79
CA LEU A 98 6.11 8.55 -13.60
C LEU A 98 5.70 9.39 -12.40
N GLY A 99 4.74 8.88 -11.63
CA GLY A 99 4.35 9.41 -10.32
C GLY A 99 4.01 8.25 -9.38
N ILE A 100 3.90 8.51 -8.08
CA ILE A 100 3.46 7.50 -7.10
C ILE A 100 1.94 7.44 -7.06
N LYS A 101 1.27 8.56 -6.82
CA LYS A 101 -0.19 8.62 -6.67
C LYS A 101 -0.87 9.16 -7.92
N GLU A 102 -2.21 9.13 -7.90
CA GLU A 102 -3.05 9.66 -8.97
C GLU A 102 -2.73 11.13 -9.32
N VAL A 103 -3.07 11.51 -10.56
CA VAL A 103 -2.77 12.82 -11.13
C VAL A 103 -4.06 13.63 -11.23
N PRO A 104 -4.13 14.86 -10.67
CA PRO A 104 -5.27 15.74 -10.91
C PRO A 104 -5.51 15.93 -12.40
N THR A 105 -6.77 15.86 -12.81
CA THR A 105 -7.22 15.92 -14.21
C THR A 105 -6.60 17.09 -15.00
N LYS A 106 -6.53 18.27 -14.38
CA LYS A 106 -5.94 19.49 -14.97
C LYS A 106 -4.44 19.39 -15.29
N TYR A 107 -3.71 18.46 -14.69
CA TYR A 107 -2.27 18.25 -14.91
C TYR A 107 -1.97 17.09 -15.86
N LEU A 108 -2.99 16.34 -16.31
CA LEU A 108 -2.81 15.29 -17.30
C LEU A 108 -2.48 15.87 -18.67
N ILE A 109 -1.29 15.55 -19.16
CA ILE A 109 -0.78 15.93 -20.49
C ILE A 109 -1.25 14.92 -21.55
N PRO A 110 -1.91 15.34 -22.64
CA PRO A 110 -2.40 14.44 -23.68
C PRO A 110 -1.33 13.67 -24.44
N ASN A 111 -1.71 12.49 -24.96
CA ASN A 111 -0.90 11.62 -25.81
C ASN A 111 0.43 11.16 -25.16
N LYS A 112 0.44 10.96 -23.84
CA LYS A 112 1.60 10.48 -23.08
C LYS A 112 1.36 9.07 -22.52
N THR A 113 2.44 8.42 -22.10
CA THR A 113 2.35 7.25 -21.22
C THR A 113 2.50 7.69 -19.77
N TYR A 114 1.63 7.23 -18.89
CA TYR A 114 1.70 7.45 -17.45
C TYR A 114 1.85 6.13 -16.71
N MET A 115 2.65 6.16 -15.63
CA MET A 115 2.72 5.07 -14.65
C MET A 115 2.52 5.64 -13.24
N PHE A 116 1.49 5.15 -12.53
CA PHE A 116 1.20 5.51 -11.14
C PHE A 116 0.14 4.55 -10.55
N PHE A 117 -0.08 4.58 -9.24
CA PHE A 117 -1.23 3.92 -8.61
C PHE A 117 -2.49 4.72 -8.94
N SER A 118 -3.24 4.28 -9.95
CA SER A 118 -4.41 5.03 -10.40
C SER A 118 -5.64 4.82 -9.52
N HIS A 119 -5.69 3.71 -8.79
CA HIS A 119 -6.90 3.24 -8.09
C HIS A 119 -8.13 3.32 -9.00
N THR A 120 -8.04 2.77 -10.22
CA THR A 120 -9.18 2.74 -11.15
C THR A 120 -9.62 1.32 -11.50
N HIS A 121 -8.71 0.33 -11.46
CA HIS A 121 -8.99 -0.99 -12.03
C HIS A 121 -10.04 -1.80 -11.26
N LYS A 122 -10.33 -1.44 -10.00
CA LYS A 122 -11.39 -2.05 -9.18
C LYS A 122 -12.72 -1.28 -9.27
N GLY A 123 -12.80 -0.27 -10.14
CA GLY A 123 -14.01 0.54 -10.31
C GLY A 123 -14.21 1.59 -9.21
N GLN A 124 -13.14 2.07 -8.59
CA GLN A 124 -13.22 3.09 -7.56
C GLN A 124 -13.81 4.39 -8.13
N LEU A 125 -15.05 4.70 -7.74
CA LEU A 125 -15.86 5.75 -8.37
C LEU A 125 -15.20 7.14 -8.33
N TYR A 126 -14.50 7.47 -7.24
CA TYR A 126 -13.84 8.77 -7.08
C TYR A 126 -12.76 9.05 -8.14
N ASN A 127 -12.15 8.01 -8.74
CA ASN A 127 -11.12 8.16 -9.78
C ASN A 127 -11.64 7.86 -11.20
N MET A 128 -12.93 7.50 -11.37
CA MET A 128 -13.51 7.33 -12.71
C MET A 128 -13.50 8.61 -13.56
N PRO A 129 -13.68 9.84 -13.00
CA PRO A 129 -13.48 11.07 -13.76
C PRO A 129 -12.06 11.23 -14.30
N MET A 130 -11.03 10.87 -13.52
CA MET A 130 -9.64 10.86 -14.00
C MET A 130 -9.46 9.83 -15.13
N LEU A 131 -10.05 8.63 -15.00
CA LEU A 131 -9.99 7.61 -16.04
C LEU A 131 -10.65 8.10 -17.35
N GLN A 132 -11.80 8.78 -17.27
CA GLN A 132 -12.44 9.39 -18.44
C GLN A 132 -11.52 10.38 -19.13
N ASP A 133 -10.88 11.26 -18.36
CA ASP A 133 -9.90 12.24 -18.85
C ASP A 133 -8.70 11.57 -19.52
N ILE A 134 -8.21 10.46 -18.95
CA ILE A 134 -7.15 9.65 -19.55
C ILE A 134 -7.55 9.13 -20.93
N LEU A 135 -8.79 8.68 -21.10
CA LEU A 135 -9.30 8.25 -22.41
C LEU A 135 -9.41 9.44 -23.38
N ASP A 136 -10.01 10.54 -22.95
CA ASP A 136 -10.21 11.74 -23.78
C ASP A 136 -8.89 12.32 -24.28
N LYS A 137 -7.88 12.28 -23.40
CA LYS A 137 -6.51 12.76 -23.68
C LYS A 137 -5.65 11.72 -24.39
N LYS A 138 -6.20 10.54 -24.73
CA LYS A 138 -5.49 9.42 -25.38
C LYS A 138 -4.22 9.02 -24.64
N ILE A 139 -4.25 9.08 -23.31
CA ILE A 139 -3.14 8.69 -22.46
C ILE A 139 -3.08 7.16 -22.38
N ARG A 140 -1.86 6.61 -22.43
CA ARG A 140 -1.61 5.23 -22.03
C ARG A 140 -1.41 5.20 -20.53
N LEU A 141 -2.27 4.49 -19.79
CA LEU A 141 -2.16 4.34 -18.35
C LEU A 141 -1.67 2.94 -17.99
N ILE A 142 -0.54 2.85 -17.29
CA ILE A 142 -0.01 1.62 -16.70
C ILE A 142 -0.12 1.74 -15.18
N ASP A 143 -0.84 0.83 -14.54
CA ASP A 143 -1.05 0.84 -13.09
C ASP A 143 -0.05 -0.09 -12.39
N TYR A 144 0.75 0.47 -11.47
CA TYR A 144 1.72 -0.29 -10.69
C TYR A 144 1.09 -1.43 -9.89
N GLU A 145 -0.18 -1.33 -9.50
CA GLU A 145 -0.88 -2.38 -8.74
C GLU A 145 -1.06 -3.65 -9.57
N LEU A 146 -1.14 -3.52 -10.89
CA LEU A 146 -1.35 -4.62 -11.83
C LEU A 146 -0.04 -5.22 -12.38
N MET A 147 1.12 -4.71 -11.94
CA MET A 147 2.42 -5.26 -12.30
C MET A 147 2.68 -6.56 -11.53
N THR A 148 2.24 -7.68 -12.12
CA THR A 148 2.35 -9.03 -11.52
C THR A 148 3.12 -10.00 -12.39
N ASP A 149 3.73 -11.01 -11.77
CA ASP A 149 4.30 -12.15 -12.49
C ASP A 149 3.22 -13.15 -13.01
N ALA A 150 3.68 -14.25 -13.61
CA ALA A 150 2.81 -15.30 -14.13
C ALA A 150 1.95 -15.98 -13.04
N GLN A 151 2.38 -15.94 -11.78
CA GLN A 151 1.66 -16.46 -10.62
C GLN A 151 0.79 -15.39 -9.94
N LYS A 152 0.57 -14.24 -10.59
CA LYS A 152 -0.20 -13.09 -10.07
C LYS A 152 0.40 -12.46 -8.81
N ARG A 153 1.67 -12.69 -8.51
CA ARG A 153 2.37 -12.02 -7.41
C ARG A 153 2.78 -10.63 -7.87
N ARG A 154 2.45 -9.62 -7.06
CA ARG A 154 2.77 -8.22 -7.34
C ARG A 154 4.28 -7.98 -7.18
N LEU A 155 4.87 -7.27 -8.14
CA LEU A 155 6.31 -7.06 -8.24
C LEU A 155 6.76 -5.69 -7.71
N VAL A 156 5.87 -4.71 -7.76
CA VAL A 156 6.15 -3.32 -7.38
C VAL A 156 5.13 -2.88 -6.32
N LEU A 157 5.54 -2.86 -5.06
CA LEU A 157 4.68 -2.59 -3.90
C LEU A 157 5.45 -2.02 -2.70
N PHE A 158 4.72 -1.55 -1.69
CA PHE A 158 5.29 -0.93 -0.48
C PHE A 158 5.04 -1.72 0.82
N GLY A 159 4.59 -2.98 0.72
CA GLY A 159 4.03 -3.74 1.85
C GLY A 159 4.94 -3.78 3.08
N THR A 160 6.23 -4.08 2.91
CA THR A 160 7.18 -4.10 4.03
C THR A 160 7.31 -2.75 4.72
N HIS A 161 7.26 -1.66 3.97
CA HIS A 161 7.38 -0.31 4.52
C HIS A 161 6.11 0.14 5.22
N ALA A 162 4.93 -0.31 4.75
CA ALA A 162 3.69 -0.16 5.51
C ALA A 162 3.78 -0.89 6.86
N GLY A 163 4.38 -2.09 6.86
CA GLY A 163 4.65 -2.85 8.08
C GLY A 163 5.58 -2.15 9.07
N TYR A 164 6.66 -1.55 8.58
CA TYR A 164 7.58 -0.78 9.42
C TYR A 164 6.88 0.41 10.08
N ALA A 165 6.27 1.30 9.29
CA ALA A 165 5.58 2.47 9.80
C ALA A 165 4.42 2.08 10.72
N GLY A 166 3.56 1.14 10.28
CA GLY A 166 2.40 0.73 11.06
C GLY A 166 2.74 0.09 12.42
N MET A 167 3.85 -0.62 12.53
CA MET A 167 4.31 -1.11 13.84
C MET A 167 4.86 0.02 14.72
N ILE A 168 5.66 0.94 14.17
CA ILE A 168 6.20 2.09 14.91
C ILE A 168 5.07 2.98 15.43
N ASP A 169 4.13 3.33 14.55
CA ASP A 169 2.99 4.20 14.87
C ASP A 169 2.03 3.51 15.83
N GLY A 170 1.83 2.20 15.66
CA GLY A 170 1.07 1.40 16.61
C GLY A 170 1.71 1.37 18.01
N LEU A 171 3.04 1.30 18.13
CA LEU A 171 3.74 1.38 19.41
C LEU A 171 3.60 2.77 20.05
N HIS A 172 3.67 3.85 19.25
CA HIS A 172 3.39 5.20 19.70
C HIS A 172 1.95 5.32 20.23
N GLY A 173 0.97 4.79 19.48
CA GLY A 173 -0.43 4.71 19.88
C GLY A 173 -0.62 3.97 21.20
N LEU A 174 0.03 2.81 21.36
CA LEU A 174 0.03 2.03 22.59
C LEU A 174 0.56 2.83 23.78
N GLY A 175 1.64 3.60 23.60
CA GLY A 175 2.13 4.53 24.62
C GLY A 175 1.04 5.51 25.06
N ARG A 176 0.42 6.21 24.10
CA ARG A 176 -0.69 7.15 24.38
C ARG A 176 -1.87 6.48 25.06
N ARG A 177 -2.22 5.26 24.64
CA ARG A 177 -3.31 4.49 25.26
C ARG A 177 -3.01 4.21 26.73
N LEU A 178 -1.81 3.72 27.02
CA LEU A 178 -1.39 3.41 28.39
C LEU A 178 -1.34 4.66 29.26
N LEU A 179 -0.88 5.79 28.72
CA LEU A 179 -0.91 7.07 29.44
C LEU A 179 -2.34 7.52 29.76
N GLY A 180 -3.27 7.40 28.82
CA GLY A 180 -4.69 7.66 29.06
C GLY A 180 -5.30 6.78 30.14
N LEU A 181 -4.77 5.56 30.32
CA LEU A 181 -5.12 4.65 31.41
C LEU A 181 -4.36 4.93 32.73
N GLY A 182 -3.54 5.98 32.78
CA GLY A 182 -2.79 6.40 33.96
C GLY A 182 -1.38 5.81 34.10
N TYR A 183 -0.83 5.18 33.04
CA TYR A 183 0.46 4.50 33.08
C TYR A 183 1.52 5.22 32.25
N ASN A 184 2.59 5.66 32.90
CA ASN A 184 3.81 6.05 32.20
C ASN A 184 4.61 4.79 31.84
N THR A 185 4.81 4.53 30.55
CA THR A 185 5.55 3.36 30.06
C THR A 185 6.58 3.76 29.01
N PRO A 186 7.63 2.94 28.78
CA PRO A 186 8.67 3.28 27.80
C PRO A 186 8.13 3.57 26.39
N PHE A 187 6.96 3.01 26.01
CA PHE A 187 6.30 3.28 24.73
C PHE A 187 5.97 4.77 24.50
N MET A 188 5.81 5.57 25.56
CA MET A 188 5.60 7.02 25.46
C MET A 188 6.76 7.76 24.77
N HIS A 189 7.94 7.15 24.73
CA HIS A 189 9.14 7.75 24.14
C HIS A 189 9.36 7.35 22.68
N ILE A 190 8.43 6.59 22.08
CA ILE A 190 8.41 6.35 20.63
C ILE A 190 7.61 7.48 19.97
N ALA A 191 8.20 8.17 19.00
CA ALA A 191 7.50 9.11 18.13
C ALA A 191 6.83 8.40 16.94
N MET A 192 5.87 9.07 16.30
CA MET A 192 5.33 8.65 14.99
C MET A 192 6.43 8.55 13.94
N SER A 193 6.28 7.61 13.01
CA SER A 193 7.31 7.18 12.07
C SER A 193 7.81 8.30 11.16
N HIS A 194 6.94 9.24 10.77
CA HIS A 194 7.32 10.41 9.97
C HIS A 194 8.29 11.39 10.65
N THR A 195 8.45 11.29 11.98
CA THR A 195 9.35 12.13 12.78
C THR A 195 10.81 11.71 12.60
N TYR A 196 11.04 10.43 12.30
CA TYR A 196 12.39 9.90 12.13
C TYR A 196 12.96 10.25 10.76
N LYS A 197 14.27 10.48 10.71
CA LYS A 197 14.98 10.81 9.46
C LYS A 197 15.16 9.60 8.56
N SER A 198 15.26 8.41 9.16
CA SER A 198 15.45 7.13 8.49
C SER A 198 14.83 5.99 9.32
N LEU A 199 14.60 4.85 8.66
CA LEU A 199 14.18 3.61 9.31
C LEU A 199 15.17 3.17 10.39
N ASP A 200 16.47 3.34 10.15
CA ASP A 200 17.50 3.00 11.14
C ASP A 200 17.36 3.83 12.42
N SER A 201 17.11 5.14 12.30
CA SER A 201 16.88 5.98 13.48
C SER A 201 15.60 5.62 14.24
N ALA A 202 14.55 5.20 13.52
CA ALA A 202 13.32 4.70 14.15
C ALA A 202 13.57 3.38 14.90
N LYS A 203 14.30 2.44 14.28
CA LYS A 203 14.70 1.18 14.92
C LYS A 203 15.56 1.41 16.16
N SER A 204 16.48 2.37 16.13
CA SER A 204 17.26 2.73 17.31
C SER A 204 16.37 3.21 18.44
N ALA A 205 15.39 4.09 18.19
CA ALA A 205 14.46 4.52 19.22
C ALA A 205 13.64 3.36 19.83
N VAL A 206 13.21 2.39 19.01
CA VAL A 206 12.52 1.19 19.50
C VAL A 206 13.46 0.28 20.32
N LYS A 207 14.74 0.19 19.96
CA LYS A 207 15.73 -0.54 20.77
C LYS A 207 15.99 0.14 22.11
N ASP A 208 16.08 1.47 22.11
CA ASP A 208 16.35 2.25 23.32
C ASP A 208 15.26 2.03 24.38
N ILE A 209 13.97 2.13 23.98
CA ILE A 209 12.87 1.81 24.91
C ILE A 209 12.83 0.31 25.28
N GLY A 210 13.34 -0.56 24.40
CA GLY A 210 13.48 -1.98 24.66
C GLY A 210 14.48 -2.29 25.77
N VAL A 211 15.57 -1.52 25.87
CA VAL A 211 16.52 -1.61 26.99
C VAL A 211 15.81 -1.23 28.30
N THR A 212 15.03 -0.15 28.31
CA THR A 212 14.24 0.24 29.48
C THR A 212 13.22 -0.83 29.89
N ILE A 213 12.52 -1.44 28.93
CA ILE A 213 11.60 -2.56 29.22
C ILE A 213 12.34 -3.74 29.86
N ALA A 214 13.53 -4.07 29.37
CA ALA A 214 14.31 -5.19 29.90
C ALA A 214 14.83 -4.95 31.33
N ASP A 215 15.08 -3.69 31.70
CA ASP A 215 15.61 -3.28 33.00
C ASP A 215 14.50 -3.01 34.03
N GLU A 216 13.48 -2.24 33.66
CA GLU A 216 12.44 -1.75 34.57
C GLU A 216 11.13 -2.55 34.51
N GLY A 217 10.89 -3.26 33.40
CA GLY A 217 9.67 -4.03 33.18
C GLY A 217 8.47 -3.19 32.74
N LEU A 218 7.39 -3.89 32.38
CA LEU A 218 6.09 -3.31 32.05
C LEU A 218 5.12 -3.41 33.24
N PRO A 219 4.07 -2.58 33.28
CA PRO A 219 3.07 -2.62 34.36
C PRO A 219 2.43 -4.00 34.51
N ASN A 220 2.30 -4.47 35.76
CA ASN A 220 1.73 -5.79 36.06
C ASN A 220 0.27 -5.93 35.59
N ASP A 221 -0.51 -4.84 35.64
CA ASP A 221 -1.92 -4.80 35.20
C ASP A 221 -2.13 -5.20 33.72
N PHE A 222 -1.09 -5.07 32.89
CA PHE A 222 -1.11 -5.45 31.47
C PHE A 222 -0.02 -6.47 31.12
N SER A 223 0.73 -6.97 32.10
CA SER A 223 1.77 -7.97 31.88
C SER A 223 1.21 -9.39 32.00
N PRO A 224 1.66 -10.32 31.16
CA PRO A 224 2.51 -10.11 29.98
C PRO A 224 1.75 -9.39 28.87
N MET A 225 2.44 -8.50 28.14
CA MET A 225 1.86 -7.85 26.97
C MET A 225 2.03 -8.73 25.72
N THR A 226 0.90 -9.11 25.12
CA THR A 226 0.82 -9.97 23.94
C THR A 226 0.55 -9.15 22.68
N PHE A 227 1.41 -9.30 21.69
CA PHE A 227 1.34 -8.66 20.37
C PHE A 227 0.97 -9.72 19.34
N VAL A 228 -0.21 -9.61 18.75
CA VAL A 228 -0.70 -10.56 17.76
C VAL A 228 -0.58 -9.97 16.37
N PHE A 229 -0.02 -10.75 15.44
CA PHE A 229 0.22 -10.35 14.07
C PHE A 229 -0.57 -11.23 13.12
N THR A 230 -1.44 -10.63 12.29
CA THR A 230 -2.12 -11.38 11.23
C THR A 230 -1.37 -11.27 9.91
N GLY A 231 -1.35 -12.37 9.17
CA GLY A 231 -0.80 -12.41 7.82
C GLY A 231 0.67 -12.80 7.80
N THR A 232 1.14 -13.27 6.65
CA THR A 232 2.50 -13.81 6.47
C THR A 232 3.24 -13.19 5.28
N GLY A 233 2.72 -12.08 4.77
CA GLY A 233 3.26 -11.37 3.61
C GLY A 233 4.24 -10.25 3.97
N ASN A 234 4.49 -9.39 2.99
CA ASN A 234 5.45 -8.28 3.10
C ASN A 234 5.16 -7.34 4.28
N VAL A 235 3.87 -7.01 4.53
CA VAL A 235 3.47 -6.19 5.69
C VAL A 235 3.92 -6.84 6.99
N SER A 236 3.58 -8.11 7.20
CA SER A 236 4.01 -8.83 8.39
C SER A 236 5.53 -8.85 8.51
N ASN A 237 6.29 -9.05 7.43
CA ASN A 237 7.75 -9.02 7.51
C ASN A 237 8.28 -7.68 8.06
N GLY A 238 7.68 -6.57 7.64
CA GLY A 238 8.03 -5.25 8.16
C GLY A 238 7.69 -5.08 9.65
N VAL A 239 6.47 -5.50 10.03
CA VAL A 239 6.03 -5.48 11.43
C VAL A 239 6.96 -6.30 12.33
N GLN A 240 7.30 -7.53 11.91
CA GLN A 240 8.16 -8.43 12.68
C GLN A 240 9.57 -7.85 12.88
N ASP A 241 10.10 -7.15 11.89
CA ASP A 241 11.44 -6.55 11.97
C ASP A 241 11.51 -5.39 12.99
N ILE A 242 10.45 -4.58 13.10
CA ILE A 242 10.34 -3.57 14.17
C ILE A 242 10.10 -4.25 15.52
N PHE A 243 9.18 -5.23 15.59
CA PHE A 243 8.90 -5.94 16.85
C PHE A 243 10.15 -6.58 17.46
N LYS A 244 11.01 -7.17 16.63
CA LYS A 244 12.28 -7.78 17.06
C LYS A 244 13.29 -6.80 17.66
N CYS A 245 13.07 -5.49 17.54
CA CYS A 245 13.87 -4.48 18.22
C CYS A 245 13.55 -4.37 19.72
N LEU A 246 12.40 -4.90 20.17
CA LEU A 246 12.03 -4.98 21.59
C LEU A 246 12.60 -6.25 22.24
N PRO A 247 12.76 -6.29 23.58
CA PRO A 247 12.97 -7.54 24.29
C PRO A 247 11.73 -8.41 24.13
N HIS A 248 11.85 -9.56 23.47
CA HIS A 248 10.68 -10.34 23.08
C HIS A 248 10.86 -11.85 23.21
N GLU A 249 9.72 -12.54 23.26
CA GLU A 249 9.61 -13.99 23.13
C GLU A 249 8.41 -14.32 22.24
N TYR A 250 8.53 -15.31 21.36
CA TYR A 250 7.39 -15.75 20.54
C TYR A 250 6.65 -16.90 21.21
N VAL A 251 5.32 -16.81 21.24
CA VAL A 251 4.42 -17.86 21.72
C VAL A 251 3.56 -18.39 20.57
N GLN A 252 3.22 -19.66 20.63
CA GLN A 252 2.28 -20.27 19.69
C GLN A 252 0.84 -19.93 20.09
N VAL A 253 -0.10 -19.97 19.13
CA VAL A 253 -1.51 -19.65 19.41
C VAL A 253 -2.09 -20.52 20.53
N LYS A 254 -1.71 -21.80 20.58
CA LYS A 254 -2.14 -22.73 21.64
C LYS A 254 -1.70 -22.34 23.06
N ASP A 255 -0.63 -21.55 23.18
CA ASP A 255 -0.04 -21.13 24.45
C ASP A 255 -0.40 -19.67 24.78
N LEU A 256 -1.15 -18.99 23.90
CA LEU A 256 -1.49 -17.57 24.02
C LEU A 256 -2.40 -17.30 25.23
N GLU A 257 -3.36 -18.18 25.49
CA GLU A 257 -4.23 -18.10 26.67
C GLU A 257 -3.42 -18.27 27.96
N GLU A 258 -2.57 -19.29 28.06
CA GLU A 258 -1.70 -19.49 29.22
C GLU A 258 -0.81 -18.27 29.44
N CYS A 259 -0.22 -17.74 28.36
CA CYS A 259 0.58 -16.52 28.38
C CYS A 259 -0.23 -15.35 28.97
N ALA A 260 -1.37 -15.01 28.38
CA ALA A 260 -2.14 -13.84 28.78
C ALA A 260 -2.75 -13.92 30.19
N MET A 261 -3.06 -15.15 30.66
CA MET A 261 -3.84 -15.38 31.88
C MET A 261 -3.00 -15.81 33.10
N THR A 262 -1.79 -16.34 32.91
CA THR A 262 -0.94 -16.84 34.01
C THR A 262 0.28 -15.98 34.25
N SER A 263 0.06 -14.68 34.51
CA SER A 263 1.10 -13.64 34.54
C SER A 263 2.34 -13.97 35.38
N HIS A 264 2.22 -14.70 36.49
CA HIS A 264 3.36 -15.14 37.32
C HIS A 264 4.40 -16.04 36.62
N LYS A 265 4.06 -16.66 35.48
CA LYS A 265 4.96 -17.55 34.70
C LYS A 265 5.71 -16.79 33.61
N PHE A 266 5.29 -15.57 33.30
CA PHE A 266 5.77 -14.79 32.17
C PHE A 266 6.37 -13.47 32.69
N SER A 267 7.51 -13.09 32.13
CA SER A 267 8.24 -11.91 32.61
C SER A 267 7.58 -10.62 32.13
N SER A 268 7.48 -9.63 33.01
CA SER A 268 7.12 -8.25 32.64
C SER A 268 8.26 -7.51 31.93
N HIS A 269 9.48 -8.06 31.92
CA HIS A 269 10.68 -7.45 31.29
C HIS A 269 10.82 -7.77 29.79
N LYS A 270 9.74 -8.24 29.14
CA LYS A 270 9.70 -8.50 27.70
C LYS A 270 8.26 -8.48 27.19
N VAL A 271 8.11 -8.39 25.87
CA VAL A 271 6.82 -8.53 25.18
C VAL A 271 6.70 -9.89 24.49
N TYR A 272 5.47 -10.35 24.28
CA TYR A 272 5.20 -11.68 23.73
C TYR A 272 4.56 -11.57 22.35
N GLY A 273 5.24 -12.07 21.32
CA GLY A 273 4.78 -12.04 19.94
C GLY A 273 4.06 -13.32 19.55
N CYS A 274 2.94 -13.21 18.82
CA CYS A 274 2.25 -14.36 18.26
C CYS A 274 1.80 -14.08 16.83
N GLN A 275 2.42 -14.74 15.85
CA GLN A 275 1.98 -14.67 14.46
C GLN A 275 0.90 -15.72 14.23
N VAL A 276 -0.26 -15.28 13.76
CA VAL A 276 -1.41 -16.17 13.55
C VAL A 276 -1.55 -16.54 12.07
N HIS A 277 -1.95 -17.78 11.84
CA HIS A 277 -2.26 -18.34 10.54
C HIS A 277 -3.75 -18.65 10.40
N LEU A 278 -4.22 -18.77 9.16
CA LEU A 278 -5.63 -19.05 8.84
C LEU A 278 -6.17 -20.26 9.63
N GLN A 279 -5.37 -21.33 9.74
CA GLN A 279 -5.74 -22.56 10.43
C GLN A 279 -5.94 -22.43 11.94
N ASP A 280 -5.41 -21.37 12.55
CA ASP A 280 -5.46 -21.19 14.00
C ASP A 280 -6.84 -20.70 14.47
N TYR A 281 -7.57 -20.00 13.60
CA TYR A 281 -8.84 -19.37 13.94
C TYR A 281 -9.95 -19.61 12.91
N LEU A 282 -9.68 -20.12 11.72
CA LEU A 282 -10.72 -20.47 10.76
C LEU A 282 -11.08 -21.94 10.85
N ILE A 283 -12.38 -22.22 10.91
CA ILE A 283 -12.91 -23.57 10.83
C ILE A 283 -13.98 -23.64 9.74
N ARG A 284 -14.09 -24.78 9.08
CA ARG A 284 -15.26 -25.05 8.26
C ARG A 284 -16.47 -25.30 9.14
N THR A 285 -17.63 -24.83 8.70
CA THR A 285 -18.90 -24.98 9.43
C THR A 285 -19.40 -26.41 9.50
N ASP A 286 -19.06 -27.24 8.51
CA ASP A 286 -19.48 -28.65 8.41
C ASP A 286 -18.63 -29.62 9.25
N THR A 287 -17.31 -29.39 9.30
CA THR A 287 -16.36 -30.31 9.95
C THR A 287 -15.81 -29.80 11.29
N GLY A 288 -15.97 -28.50 11.58
CA GLY A 288 -15.37 -27.86 12.75
C GLY A 288 -13.84 -27.77 12.71
N LYS A 289 -13.21 -28.05 11.56
CA LYS A 289 -11.76 -28.04 11.37
C LYS A 289 -11.38 -27.13 10.20
N PHE A 290 -10.15 -26.62 10.21
CA PHE A 290 -9.61 -25.95 9.03
C PHE A 290 -9.43 -26.97 7.90
N GLY A 291 -9.88 -26.63 6.70
CA GLY A 291 -9.61 -27.41 5.50
C GLY A 291 -8.18 -27.13 4.99
N THR A 292 -8.05 -26.86 3.70
CA THR A 292 -6.78 -26.41 3.12
C THR A 292 -6.85 -24.93 2.79
N LYS A 293 -5.68 -24.29 2.66
CA LYS A 293 -5.61 -22.91 2.17
C LYS A 293 -6.33 -22.75 0.82
N ARG A 294 -6.19 -23.72 -0.09
CA ARG A 294 -6.87 -23.72 -1.38
C ARG A 294 -8.39 -23.74 -1.22
N ASP A 295 -8.88 -24.66 -0.39
CA ASP A 295 -10.32 -24.80 -0.11
C ASP A 295 -10.91 -23.53 0.52
N TYR A 296 -10.17 -22.87 1.42
CA TYR A 296 -10.59 -21.57 1.98
C TYR A 296 -10.76 -20.48 0.90
N TYR A 297 -9.85 -20.38 -0.07
CA TYR A 297 -9.96 -19.39 -1.14
C TYR A 297 -11.04 -19.72 -2.17
N GLU A 298 -11.31 -21.00 -2.40
CA GLU A 298 -12.34 -21.46 -3.34
C GLU A 298 -13.75 -21.44 -2.72
N ASN A 299 -13.87 -21.67 -1.40
CA ASN A 299 -15.14 -21.81 -0.68
C ASN A 299 -15.18 -21.00 0.63
N PRO A 300 -14.91 -19.67 0.62
CA PRO A 300 -14.79 -18.89 1.84
C PRO A 300 -16.07 -18.81 2.68
N GLN A 301 -17.24 -18.92 2.04
CA GLN A 301 -18.56 -18.96 2.69
C GLN A 301 -18.77 -20.17 3.61
N CYS A 302 -17.95 -21.23 3.47
CA CYS A 302 -18.02 -22.41 4.31
C CYS A 302 -17.21 -22.27 5.61
N TYR A 303 -16.60 -21.11 5.86
CA TYR A 303 -15.72 -20.89 7.00
C TYR A 303 -16.26 -19.84 7.97
N ASN A 304 -16.07 -20.10 9.27
CA ASN A 304 -16.31 -19.15 10.34
C ASN A 304 -14.99 -18.80 11.05
N SER A 305 -14.90 -17.55 11.53
CA SER A 305 -13.78 -17.06 12.34
C SER A 305 -14.04 -17.26 13.84
N LEU A 306 -13.13 -17.97 14.49
CA LEU A 306 -13.04 -18.12 15.95
C LEU A 306 -12.05 -17.14 16.57
N PHE A 307 -11.62 -16.11 15.84
CA PHE A 307 -10.60 -15.17 16.31
C PHE A 307 -11.04 -14.45 17.60
N HIS A 308 -12.33 -14.07 17.68
CA HIS A 308 -12.92 -13.38 18.83
C HIS A 308 -12.94 -14.20 20.13
N THR A 309 -12.88 -15.53 20.06
CA THR A 309 -12.82 -16.40 21.26
C THR A 309 -11.43 -16.95 21.53
N LYS A 310 -10.67 -17.30 20.49
CA LYS A 310 -9.38 -17.99 20.65
C LYS A 310 -8.17 -17.07 20.76
N ILE A 311 -8.27 -15.84 20.25
CA ILE A 311 -7.09 -14.98 20.05
C ILE A 311 -7.32 -13.59 20.62
N ALA A 312 -8.38 -12.89 20.18
CA ALA A 312 -8.64 -11.51 20.57
C ALA A 312 -8.71 -11.30 22.09
N PRO A 313 -9.33 -12.18 22.91
CA PRO A 313 -9.39 -12.00 24.35
C PRO A 313 -8.01 -12.03 25.03
N TYR A 314 -7.02 -12.64 24.39
CA TYR A 314 -5.67 -12.82 24.91
C TYR A 314 -4.64 -11.91 24.22
N THR A 315 -5.10 -10.96 23.41
CA THR A 315 -4.26 -10.06 22.61
C THR A 315 -4.22 -8.68 23.26
N SER A 316 -3.06 -8.16 23.65
CA SER A 316 -2.95 -6.79 24.17
C SER A 316 -2.97 -5.75 23.05
N MET A 317 -2.20 -6.02 22.00
CA MET A 317 -2.15 -5.20 20.78
C MET A 317 -2.27 -6.10 19.54
N LEU A 318 -3.22 -5.77 18.67
CA LEU A 318 -3.42 -6.45 17.39
C LEU A 318 -2.76 -5.63 16.27
N ILE A 319 -1.92 -6.26 15.46
CA ILE A 319 -1.38 -5.68 14.24
C ILE A 319 -1.97 -6.45 13.06
N HIS A 320 -2.92 -5.83 12.38
CA HIS A 320 -3.64 -6.44 11.26
C HIS A 320 -2.98 -6.07 9.94
N GLY A 321 -2.50 -7.07 9.20
CA GLY A 321 -1.84 -6.90 7.89
C GLY A 321 -2.26 -7.93 6.86
N SER A 322 -3.41 -8.59 7.07
CA SER A 322 -3.96 -9.58 6.16
C SER A 322 -4.89 -8.93 5.14
N TYR A 323 -4.89 -9.43 3.92
CA TYR A 323 -5.90 -9.06 2.93
C TYR A 323 -7.26 -9.64 3.30
N TRP A 324 -8.32 -8.87 3.07
CA TRP A 324 -9.71 -9.31 3.20
C TRP A 324 -10.57 -8.76 2.06
N ASP A 325 -11.64 -9.48 1.72
CA ASP A 325 -12.76 -8.95 0.96
C ASP A 325 -14.06 -9.62 1.42
N SER A 326 -15.20 -9.06 1.01
CA SER A 326 -16.55 -9.45 1.44
C SER A 326 -16.92 -10.93 1.29
N ARG A 327 -16.16 -11.71 0.50
CA ARG A 327 -16.39 -13.16 0.38
C ARG A 327 -15.92 -13.92 1.62
N PHE A 328 -14.95 -13.37 2.35
CA PHE A 328 -14.30 -14.01 3.48
C PHE A 328 -14.95 -13.62 4.81
N PRO A 329 -14.96 -14.53 5.81
CA PRO A 329 -15.45 -14.18 7.14
C PRO A 329 -14.65 -13.02 7.72
N ARG A 330 -15.33 -12.14 8.46
CA ARG A 330 -14.67 -11.07 9.22
C ARG A 330 -13.76 -11.66 10.29
N LEU A 331 -12.72 -10.91 10.65
CA LEU A 331 -11.84 -11.26 11.76
C LEU A 331 -12.57 -11.04 13.09
N ILE A 332 -13.16 -9.85 13.29
CA ILE A 332 -13.94 -9.47 14.48
C ILE A 332 -15.13 -8.59 14.06
N THR A 333 -16.33 -8.94 14.51
CA THR A 333 -17.55 -8.11 14.33
C THR A 333 -17.73 -7.09 15.47
N LYS A 334 -18.61 -6.10 15.30
CA LYS A 334 -18.92 -5.13 16.39
C LYS A 334 -19.49 -5.84 17.62
N GLU A 335 -20.35 -6.83 17.42
CA GLU A 335 -20.95 -7.63 18.51
C GLU A 335 -19.87 -8.43 19.24
N GLN A 336 -18.95 -9.06 18.52
CA GLN A 336 -17.85 -9.81 19.09
C GLN A 336 -16.90 -8.91 19.89
N LEU A 337 -16.61 -7.69 19.41
CA LEU A 337 -15.83 -6.72 20.18
C LEU A 337 -16.58 -6.27 21.44
N CYS A 338 -17.90 -6.08 21.36
CA CYS A 338 -18.75 -5.77 22.51
C CYS A 338 -18.68 -6.86 23.59
N GLU A 339 -18.73 -8.14 23.20
CA GLU A 339 -18.57 -9.27 24.11
C GLU A 339 -17.20 -9.29 24.80
N ILE A 340 -16.13 -9.00 24.04
CA ILE A 340 -14.77 -8.91 24.57
C ILE A 340 -14.68 -7.77 25.61
N GLN A 341 -15.20 -6.58 25.29
CA GLN A 341 -15.13 -5.40 26.16
C GLN A 341 -16.05 -5.49 27.39
N LYS A 342 -17.18 -6.21 27.31
CA LYS A 342 -18.07 -6.45 28.47
C LYS A 342 -17.45 -7.35 29.52
N ASN A 343 -16.48 -8.18 29.15
CA ASN A 343 -15.76 -9.01 30.12
C ASN A 343 -14.82 -8.12 30.93
N SER A 344 -15.29 -7.58 32.06
CA SER A 344 -14.56 -6.65 32.92
C SER A 344 -13.24 -7.20 33.49
N ASN A 345 -13.07 -8.53 33.47
CA ASN A 345 -11.80 -9.17 33.84
C ASN A 345 -10.77 -9.10 32.70
N ASN A 346 -11.18 -8.71 31.50
CA ASN A 346 -10.35 -8.66 30.31
C ASN A 346 -9.95 -7.21 29.97
N ARG A 347 -8.76 -6.81 30.42
CA ARG A 347 -8.13 -5.52 30.07
C ARG A 347 -7.25 -5.61 28.81
N ARG A 348 -7.62 -6.48 27.87
CA ARG A 348 -6.87 -6.72 26.63
C ARG A 348 -7.55 -6.05 25.44
N LEU A 349 -6.92 -6.21 24.28
CA LEU A 349 -7.24 -5.57 23.00
C LEU A 349 -7.30 -4.04 23.16
N LEU A 350 -6.24 -3.51 23.77
CA LEU A 350 -6.06 -2.09 24.06
C LEU A 350 -5.95 -1.28 22.78
N CYS A 351 -5.22 -1.83 21.80
CA CYS A 351 -4.85 -1.15 20.56
C CYS A 351 -4.95 -2.11 19.36
N VAL A 352 -5.39 -1.54 18.24
CA VAL A 352 -5.39 -2.16 16.92
C VAL A 352 -4.62 -1.24 15.98
N ALA A 353 -3.53 -1.75 15.40
CA ALA A 353 -2.87 -1.16 14.25
C ALA A 353 -3.35 -1.91 12.99
N ASP A 354 -4.37 -1.38 12.33
CA ASP A 354 -4.89 -1.93 11.08
C ASP A 354 -4.15 -1.35 9.87
N ILE A 355 -3.18 -2.12 9.39
CA ILE A 355 -2.33 -1.78 8.24
C ILE A 355 -3.02 -2.16 6.92
N SER A 356 -4.00 -3.07 6.92
CA SER A 356 -4.76 -3.36 5.70
C SER A 356 -5.75 -2.23 5.39
N CYS A 357 -6.31 -1.62 6.45
CA CYS A 357 -7.17 -0.44 6.39
C CYS A 357 -8.38 -0.65 5.46
N ASP A 358 -9.08 -1.76 5.64
CA ASP A 358 -10.31 -2.07 4.91
C ASP A 358 -11.53 -1.58 5.71
N ILE A 359 -12.14 -0.47 5.27
CA ILE A 359 -13.30 0.14 5.93
C ILE A 359 -14.47 -0.84 6.00
N GLU A 360 -15.02 -1.00 7.20
CA GLU A 360 -16.01 -2.03 7.54
C GLU A 360 -15.62 -3.40 6.97
N GLY A 361 -14.33 -3.74 7.06
CA GLY A 361 -13.72 -4.91 6.43
C GLY A 361 -13.51 -6.07 7.40
N ALA A 362 -12.30 -6.59 7.46
CA ALA A 362 -11.96 -7.67 8.40
C ALA A 362 -12.30 -7.30 9.86
N LEU A 363 -12.10 -6.04 10.22
CA LEU A 363 -12.52 -5.45 11.48
C LEU A 363 -13.74 -4.56 11.20
N GLU A 364 -14.93 -5.03 11.56
CA GLU A 364 -16.18 -4.34 11.20
C GLU A 364 -16.31 -2.94 11.79
N PHE A 365 -15.67 -2.72 12.94
CA PHE A 365 -15.67 -1.46 13.67
C PHE A 365 -14.70 -0.42 13.11
N LEU A 366 -13.96 -0.72 12.04
CA LEU A 366 -13.18 0.28 11.32
C LEU A 366 -14.13 1.10 10.42
N SER A 367 -14.67 2.20 10.93
CA SER A 367 -15.65 3.03 10.20
C SER A 367 -15.02 3.97 9.15
N HIS A 368 -13.77 4.38 9.35
CA HIS A 368 -13.03 5.28 8.47
C HIS A 368 -11.52 5.09 8.60
N SER A 369 -10.75 5.54 7.62
CA SER A 369 -9.29 5.58 7.72
C SER A 369 -8.86 6.74 8.61
N THR A 370 -7.70 6.62 9.24
CA THR A 370 -7.06 7.71 9.97
C THR A 370 -6.02 8.39 9.10
N THR A 371 -5.57 9.57 9.53
CA THR A 371 -4.56 10.36 8.79
C THR A 371 -3.28 10.45 9.60
N ILE A 372 -2.16 10.76 8.96
CA ILE A 372 -0.89 10.95 9.67
C ILE A 372 -0.99 12.12 10.69
N ASP A 373 -1.78 13.15 10.38
CA ASP A 373 -2.02 14.30 11.25
C ASP A 373 -2.95 13.98 12.45
N ASP A 374 -3.79 12.96 12.31
CA ASP A 374 -4.80 12.53 13.29
C ASP A 374 -4.93 10.99 13.23
N PRO A 375 -3.94 10.25 13.76
CA PRO A 375 -3.73 8.83 13.44
C PRO A 375 -4.55 7.85 14.27
N PHE A 376 -5.17 8.28 15.36
CA PHE A 376 -5.88 7.41 16.30
C PHE A 376 -7.30 7.90 16.59
N PHE A 377 -8.21 6.94 16.71
CA PHE A 377 -9.51 7.09 17.36
C PHE A 377 -9.76 5.89 18.28
N TYR A 378 -10.87 5.90 18.98
CA TYR A 378 -11.25 4.86 19.93
C TYR A 378 -12.67 4.40 19.63
N PHE A 379 -12.91 3.10 19.74
CA PHE A 379 -14.24 2.52 19.59
C PHE A 379 -14.65 1.76 20.85
N ASP A 380 -15.67 2.28 21.53
CA ASP A 380 -16.37 1.64 22.64
C ASP A 380 -17.55 0.85 22.04
N ALA A 381 -17.38 -0.46 21.89
CA ALA A 381 -18.37 -1.36 21.32
C ALA A 381 -19.52 -1.65 22.31
N VAL A 382 -19.35 -1.36 23.60
CA VAL A 382 -20.41 -1.51 24.61
C VAL A 382 -21.46 -0.43 24.43
N LYS A 383 -21.03 0.80 24.18
CA LYS A 383 -21.91 1.94 23.86
C LYS A 383 -22.14 2.11 22.36
N ASN A 384 -21.36 1.41 21.53
CA ASN A 384 -21.32 1.56 20.08
C ASN A 384 -21.03 3.02 19.66
N GLU A 385 -19.99 3.61 20.27
CA GLU A 385 -19.59 5.01 20.05
C GLU A 385 -18.10 5.13 19.71
N GLU A 386 -17.77 6.14 18.90
CA GLU A 386 -16.41 6.54 18.59
C GLU A 386 -16.04 7.82 19.33
N HIS A 387 -14.78 7.92 19.77
CA HIS A 387 -14.27 9.14 20.37
C HIS A 387 -12.76 9.30 20.19
N LYS A 388 -12.23 10.44 20.65
CA LYS A 388 -10.80 10.79 20.63
C LYS A 388 -10.18 11.02 22.01
N LYS A 389 -10.89 10.66 23.07
CA LYS A 389 -10.40 10.79 24.45
C LYS A 389 -9.46 9.65 24.77
N ASP A 390 -8.20 9.96 25.07
CA ASP A 390 -7.20 8.94 25.40
C ASP A 390 -7.56 8.18 26.68
N GLU A 391 -8.23 8.84 27.65
CA GLU A 391 -8.74 8.23 28.88
C GLU A 391 -10.10 7.52 28.71
N GLY A 392 -10.70 7.58 27.51
CA GLY A 392 -12.00 6.97 27.26
C GLY A 392 -11.94 5.45 27.20
N GLU A 393 -13.10 4.83 27.25
CA GLU A 393 -13.26 3.37 27.18
C GLU A 393 -13.03 2.84 25.76
N GLY A 394 -12.91 1.52 25.65
CA GLY A 394 -12.82 0.85 24.35
C GLY A 394 -11.41 0.68 23.79
N THR A 395 -11.36 0.32 22.51
CA THR A 395 -10.14 -0.07 21.80
C THR A 395 -9.64 1.08 20.95
N GLN A 396 -8.36 1.46 21.13
CA GLN A 396 -7.71 2.43 20.25
C GLN A 396 -7.46 1.81 18.88
N ILE A 397 -7.75 2.54 17.81
CA ILE A 397 -7.61 2.09 16.42
C ILE A 397 -6.75 3.07 15.65
N MET A 398 -5.78 2.53 14.91
CA MET A 398 -4.99 3.23 13.90
C MET A 398 -5.22 2.55 12.55
N ALA A 399 -5.56 3.32 11.53
CA ALA A 399 -5.82 2.82 10.18
C ALA A 399 -5.37 3.84 9.12
N VAL A 400 -4.07 4.15 9.12
CA VAL A 400 -3.48 5.08 8.14
C VAL A 400 -3.29 4.36 6.80
N ASP A 401 -3.93 4.85 5.74
CA ASP A 401 -3.98 4.18 4.42
C ASP A 401 -2.74 4.41 3.54
N ILE A 402 -1.81 5.27 3.99
CA ILE A 402 -0.61 5.67 3.25
C ILE A 402 0.68 5.54 4.08
N LEU A 403 0.71 4.63 5.07
CA LEU A 403 1.85 4.39 5.99
C LEU A 403 3.27 4.43 5.38
N PRO A 404 3.57 3.85 4.19
CA PRO A 404 4.92 3.94 3.62
C PRO A 404 5.40 5.38 3.35
N THR A 405 4.48 6.34 3.31
CA THR A 405 4.76 7.77 3.14
C THR A 405 5.52 8.36 4.33
N GLU A 406 5.37 7.77 5.52
CA GLU A 406 6.04 8.23 6.74
C GLU A 406 7.53 7.89 6.75
N ILE A 407 7.93 6.82 6.04
CA ILE A 407 9.34 6.45 5.78
C ILE A 407 9.68 6.56 4.29
N PRO A 408 9.67 7.78 3.71
CA PRO A 408 9.68 7.96 2.27
C PRO A 408 11.03 7.64 1.62
N LEU A 409 12.14 7.70 2.36
CA LEU A 409 13.47 7.43 1.86
C LEU A 409 13.59 5.96 1.44
N GLU A 410 13.45 5.05 2.39
CA GLU A 410 13.56 3.61 2.21
C GLU A 410 12.45 3.09 1.29
N SER A 411 11.23 3.63 1.44
CA SER A 411 10.11 3.31 0.56
C SER A 411 10.44 3.61 -0.91
N SER A 412 11.02 4.78 -1.20
CA SER A 412 11.37 5.16 -2.57
C SER A 412 12.54 4.33 -3.10
N GLU A 413 13.54 4.04 -2.28
CA GLU A 413 14.68 3.21 -2.68
C GLU A 413 14.25 1.79 -3.04
N HIS A 414 13.42 1.17 -2.20
CA HIS A 414 12.87 -0.15 -2.45
C HIS A 414 12.00 -0.16 -3.71
N PHE A 415 11.07 0.80 -3.81
CA PHE A 415 10.16 0.89 -4.93
C PHE A 415 10.89 1.11 -6.25
N SER A 416 11.84 2.05 -6.28
CA SER A 416 12.67 2.36 -7.43
C SER A 416 13.49 1.15 -7.89
N ARG A 417 14.07 0.39 -6.95
CA ARG A 417 14.83 -0.83 -7.26
C ARG A 417 13.94 -1.90 -7.91
N SER A 418 12.75 -2.11 -7.37
CA SER A 418 11.78 -3.08 -7.91
C SER A 418 11.22 -2.65 -9.27
N LEU A 419 11.02 -1.35 -9.47
CA LEU A 419 10.48 -0.78 -10.71
C LEU A 419 11.54 -0.71 -11.84
N TYR A 420 12.83 -0.58 -11.50
CA TYR A 420 13.92 -0.34 -12.45
C TYR A 420 13.96 -1.26 -13.68
N PRO A 421 13.85 -2.60 -13.56
CA PRO A 421 13.91 -3.49 -14.72
C PRO A 421 12.83 -3.16 -15.76
N PHE A 422 11.63 -2.82 -15.30
CA PHE A 422 10.50 -2.50 -16.16
C PHE A 422 10.63 -1.13 -16.82
N ILE A 423 11.24 -0.15 -16.14
CA ILE A 423 11.54 1.15 -16.77
C ILE A 423 12.59 1.01 -17.85
N LYS A 424 13.60 0.16 -17.64
CA LYS A 424 14.60 -0.14 -18.66
C LYS A 424 13.96 -0.77 -19.90
N ASP A 425 13.08 -1.75 -19.71
CA ASP A 425 12.31 -2.36 -20.81
C ASP A 425 11.41 -1.33 -21.53
N LEU A 426 10.71 -0.50 -20.76
CA LEU A 426 9.85 0.56 -21.27
C LEU A 426 10.64 1.51 -22.20
N VAL A 427 11.81 1.97 -21.75
CA VAL A 427 12.69 2.86 -22.52
C VAL A 427 13.17 2.22 -23.83
N ASN A 428 13.47 0.91 -23.79
CA ASN A 428 13.90 0.15 -24.96
C ASN A 428 12.74 -0.19 -25.94
N GLY A 429 11.53 0.34 -25.71
CA GLY A 429 10.40 0.19 -26.62
C GLY A 429 9.69 -1.16 -26.53
N THR A 430 9.91 -1.94 -25.46
CA THR A 430 9.38 -3.31 -25.32
C THR A 430 8.09 -3.40 -24.51
N ILE A 431 7.35 -2.29 -24.34
CA ILE A 431 6.13 -2.24 -23.51
C ILE A 431 5.12 -3.34 -23.85
N ASP A 432 4.73 -3.43 -25.13
CA ASP A 432 3.71 -4.39 -25.58
C ASP A 432 4.24 -5.84 -25.58
N ASN A 433 5.57 -6.03 -25.59
CA ASN A 433 6.23 -7.34 -25.56
C ASN A 433 6.55 -7.82 -24.14
N ASN A 434 6.50 -6.94 -23.13
CA ASN A 434 6.70 -7.29 -21.73
C ASN A 434 5.33 -7.60 -21.10
N PRO A 435 5.05 -8.87 -20.71
CA PRO A 435 3.76 -9.25 -20.14
C PRO A 435 3.39 -8.51 -18.86
N VAL A 436 4.37 -8.06 -18.06
CA VAL A 436 4.10 -7.31 -16.82
C VAL A 436 3.57 -5.92 -17.16
N LEU A 437 4.19 -5.23 -18.11
CA LEU A 437 3.77 -3.89 -18.54
C LEU A 437 2.46 -3.91 -19.34
N SER A 438 2.32 -4.87 -20.25
CA SER A 438 1.12 -5.00 -21.07
C SER A 438 -0.12 -5.35 -20.24
N ASN A 439 -0.01 -6.31 -19.31
CA ASN A 439 -1.12 -6.66 -18.40
C ASN A 439 -1.45 -5.55 -17.40
N ALA A 440 -0.47 -4.69 -17.06
CA ALA A 440 -0.68 -3.55 -16.19
C ALA A 440 -1.30 -2.34 -16.91
N THR A 441 -1.45 -2.39 -18.23
CA THR A 441 -2.05 -1.30 -19.01
C THR A 441 -3.57 -1.31 -18.87
N ILE A 442 -4.15 -0.23 -18.34
CA ILE A 442 -5.61 -0.07 -18.18
C ILE A 442 -6.23 0.59 -19.40
N ALA A 443 -5.54 1.59 -19.96
CA ALA A 443 -6.02 2.40 -21.07
C ALA A 443 -4.90 2.68 -22.08
N LYS A 444 -5.25 2.75 -23.37
CA LYS A 444 -4.34 3.08 -24.49
C LYS A 444 -5.16 3.61 -25.66
N ASP A 445 -4.65 4.64 -26.34
CA ASP A 445 -5.24 5.20 -27.58
C ASP A 445 -6.72 5.61 -27.45
N GLY A 446 -7.08 6.13 -26.27
CA GLY A 446 -8.43 6.58 -25.93
C GLY A 446 -9.43 5.46 -25.65
N ARG A 447 -8.95 4.23 -25.40
CA ARG A 447 -9.78 3.06 -25.10
C ARG A 447 -9.27 2.33 -23.86
N LEU A 448 -10.21 1.76 -23.10
CA LEU A 448 -9.90 0.73 -22.10
C LEU A 448 -9.47 -0.56 -22.80
N VAL A 449 -8.52 -1.29 -22.21
CA VAL A 449 -7.96 -2.51 -22.80
C VAL A 449 -8.23 -3.74 -21.94
N GLY A 450 -8.30 -4.91 -22.59
CA GLY A 450 -8.37 -6.21 -21.92
C GLY A 450 -9.50 -6.34 -20.90
N ALA A 451 -9.16 -6.79 -19.70
CA ALA A 451 -10.12 -7.04 -18.61
C ALA A 451 -10.79 -5.75 -18.07
N HIS A 452 -10.30 -4.56 -18.45
CA HIS A 452 -10.77 -3.29 -17.91
C HIS A 452 -11.93 -2.68 -18.69
N THR A 453 -12.39 -3.28 -19.80
CA THR A 453 -13.51 -2.78 -20.60
C THR A 453 -14.81 -2.63 -19.80
N LYS A 454 -15.01 -3.43 -18.75
CA LYS A 454 -16.17 -3.29 -17.84
C LYS A 454 -16.23 -1.92 -17.14
N LEU A 455 -15.11 -1.22 -17.00
CA LEU A 455 -15.08 0.11 -16.37
C LEU A 455 -15.80 1.17 -17.22
N TYR A 456 -16.08 0.92 -18.51
CA TYR A 456 -16.88 1.84 -19.33
C TYR A 456 -18.23 2.16 -18.69
N GLU A 457 -18.84 1.23 -17.97
CA GLU A 457 -20.14 1.42 -17.31
C GLU A 457 -20.09 2.45 -16.17
N LEU A 458 -18.91 2.62 -15.57
CA LEU A 458 -18.64 3.51 -14.44
C LEU A 458 -18.13 4.89 -14.87
N LEU A 459 -17.85 5.08 -16.17
CA LEU A 459 -17.34 6.36 -16.66
C LEU A 459 -18.44 7.42 -16.74
N PRO A 460 -18.17 8.66 -16.31
CA PRO A 460 -19.17 9.74 -16.28
C PRO A 460 -19.94 9.97 -17.59
N ARG A 461 -19.31 9.78 -18.77
CA ARG A 461 -19.99 9.96 -20.06
C ARG A 461 -21.01 8.87 -20.38
N ASN A 462 -20.82 7.67 -19.85
CA ASN A 462 -21.72 6.54 -20.08
C ASN A 462 -22.78 6.44 -18.97
N SER A 463 -22.50 6.96 -17.78
CA SER A 463 -23.42 6.94 -16.64
C SER A 463 -24.58 7.93 -16.74
N ARG A 464 -24.56 8.91 -17.66
CA ARG A 464 -25.70 9.83 -17.91
C ARG A 464 -26.99 9.13 -18.37
N ASN A 465 -26.91 7.89 -18.85
CA ASN A 465 -28.08 7.08 -19.21
C ASN A 465 -28.56 6.12 -18.09
N ASN A 466 -27.92 6.11 -16.91
CA ASN A 466 -28.22 5.16 -15.82
C ASN A 466 -28.37 5.86 -14.45
N LEU A 467 -29.19 6.92 -14.40
CA LEU A 467 -29.49 7.68 -13.18
C LEU A 467 -30.12 6.84 -12.04
N SER A 468 -30.73 5.70 -12.34
CA SER A 468 -31.32 4.81 -11.32
C SER A 468 -30.27 3.96 -10.59
N LYS A 469 -29.22 3.50 -11.26
CA LYS A 469 -28.15 2.68 -10.64
C LYS A 469 -27.20 3.49 -9.76
N ILE A 470 -27.00 4.78 -10.07
CA ILE A 470 -26.08 5.65 -9.31
C ILE A 470 -26.63 5.90 -7.90
N ARG A 471 -27.94 6.04 -7.72
CA ARG A 471 -28.55 6.25 -6.38
C ARG A 471 -28.52 5.02 -5.47
N GLU A 472 -28.65 3.81 -6.02
CA GLU A 472 -28.48 2.58 -5.23
C GLU A 472 -27.01 2.31 -4.89
N MET A 473 -26.06 2.72 -5.74
CA MET A 473 -24.61 2.52 -5.52
C MET A 473 -23.91 3.68 -4.78
N GLU A 474 -24.50 4.88 -4.70
CA GLU A 474 -23.97 5.97 -3.88
C GLU A 474 -23.95 5.60 -2.39
N ILE A 475 -24.93 4.79 -1.95
CA ILE A 475 -24.99 4.19 -0.61
C ILE A 475 -23.86 3.16 -0.40
N ILE A 476 -23.34 2.55 -1.46
CA ILE A 476 -22.24 1.56 -1.38
C ILE A 476 -20.87 2.26 -1.56
N SER A 477 -20.81 3.36 -2.31
CA SER A 477 -19.56 4.09 -2.58
C SER A 477 -19.15 5.08 -1.49
N SER A 478 -20.05 5.43 -0.57
CA SER A 478 -19.69 6.12 0.68
C SER A 478 -18.74 5.31 1.56
N PHE A 479 -18.55 4.01 1.27
CA PHE A 479 -17.70 3.08 2.02
C PHE A 479 -16.32 2.82 1.38
N VAL A 480 -15.95 3.51 0.29
CA VAL A 480 -14.60 3.40 -0.30
C VAL A 480 -14.02 4.77 -0.64
N ASN A 481 -13.14 5.23 0.25
CA ASN A 481 -12.18 6.34 0.16
C ASN A 481 -12.57 7.56 -0.68
N LYS A 482 -13.14 8.57 -0.02
CA LYS A 482 -12.85 9.97 -0.37
C LYS A 482 -11.54 10.36 0.33
N PRO A 483 -10.46 10.65 -0.41
CA PRO A 483 -9.33 11.35 0.19
C PRO A 483 -9.80 12.74 0.59
N VAL A 484 -9.63 13.07 1.88
CA VAL A 484 -9.94 14.38 2.43
C VAL A 484 -9.04 15.41 1.73
N VAL A 485 -9.62 16.18 0.82
CA VAL A 485 -9.02 17.42 0.36
C VAL A 485 -9.10 18.37 1.56
N SER A 486 -7.95 18.70 2.15
CA SER A 486 -7.86 19.76 3.15
C SER A 486 -8.30 21.06 2.49
N ASN A 487 -9.52 21.51 2.76
CA ASN A 487 -9.97 22.85 2.41
C ASN A 487 -9.27 23.87 3.31
N HIS A 488 -8.01 24.17 3.02
CA HIS A 488 -7.33 25.36 3.52
C HIS A 488 -7.33 26.45 2.44
N GLU A 489 -8.51 26.98 2.15
CA GLU A 489 -8.68 28.30 1.54
C GLU A 489 -9.73 29.08 2.34
N SER A 490 -9.35 29.55 3.52
CA SER A 490 -9.99 30.70 4.18
C SER A 490 -9.13 31.15 5.35
N LEU A 491 -8.06 31.91 5.07
CA LEU A 491 -7.39 32.75 6.07
C LEU A 491 -6.43 33.73 5.37
N ILE A 492 -6.93 34.49 4.40
CA ILE A 492 -6.32 35.76 3.99
C ILE A 492 -7.47 36.74 3.70
N ARG A 493 -7.39 37.91 4.35
CA ARG A 493 -8.27 39.11 4.27
C ARG A 493 -9.34 39.23 5.36
N ASN A 494 -9.01 39.95 6.43
CA ASN A 494 -9.35 41.38 6.50
C ASN A 494 -8.67 42.04 7.71
N SER A 495 -7.70 42.89 7.40
CA SER A 495 -7.31 44.03 8.21
C SER A 495 -8.42 45.09 8.21
N ASN A 496 -8.45 45.88 9.28
CA ASN A 496 -9.27 47.06 9.56
C ASN A 496 -10.62 46.77 10.27
N ILE A 497 -10.74 47.12 11.55
CA ILE A 497 -11.17 48.46 12.00
C ILE A 497 -11.06 48.56 13.53
N SER A 498 -10.60 49.74 13.96
CA SER A 498 -10.47 50.33 15.28
C SER A 498 -11.71 50.27 16.18
N ILE A 499 -11.54 49.94 17.47
CA ILE A 499 -11.52 50.81 18.68
C ILE A 499 -11.30 49.90 19.88
#